data_AF-A0A528WND9-F1
#
_entry.id   AF-A0A528WND9-F1
#
_cell.length_a   1.000
_cell.length_b   1.000
_cell.length_c   1.000
_cell.angle_alpha   90.00
_cell.angle_beta   90.00
_cell.angle_gamma   90.00
#
_symmetry.space_group_name_H-M   'P 1'
#
loop_
_entity.id
_entity.type
_entity.pdbx_description
1 polymer ?
#
loop_
_entity_poly.entity_id
_entity_poly.type
_entity_poly.pdbx_seq_one_letter_code
_entity_poly.pdbx_strand_id
1 'polypeptide(L)'
;MNATVVGLALSAAILHAGWNAFLRTGADRLWTVTVMSFSSTAAAILLAVLHPLPAVAAWPYVALSAFLQVGYSVFLVAAYRHGELGQVYPIVRGSVPLLVALGGFL
;
A
#
# COMPACT_ATOMS: atom_id res chain seq x y z
N MET A 1 -16.53 4.88 20.38
CA MET A 1 -15.25 4.34 19.86
C MET A 1 -14.31 4.13 21.04
N ASN A 2 -13.65 2.98 21.16
CA ASN A 2 -12.73 2.68 22.26
C ASN A 2 -11.39 3.42 22.06
N ALA A 3 -10.74 3.87 23.14
CA ALA A 3 -9.45 4.57 23.11
C ALA A 3 -8.38 3.76 22.36
N THR A 4 -8.41 2.42 22.45
CA THR A 4 -7.52 1.53 21.69
C THR A 4 -7.69 1.69 20.18
N VAL A 5 -8.93 1.80 19.69
CA VAL A 5 -9.24 1.98 18.26
C VAL A 5 -8.72 3.33 17.77
N VAL A 6 -8.90 4.38 18.58
CA VAL A 6 -8.37 5.72 18.27
C VAL A 6 -6.84 5.70 18.21
N GLY A 7 -6.19 5.04 19.17
CA GLY A 7 -4.74 4.87 19.19
C GLY A 7 -4.22 4.19 17.93
N LEU A 8 -4.81 3.04 17.55
CA LEU A 8 -4.44 2.31 16.33
C LEU A 8 -4.63 3.15 15.06
N ALA A 9 -5.72 3.91 14.97
CA ALA A 9 -5.99 4.77 13.83
C ALA A 9 -4.95 5.91 13.70
N LEU A 10 -4.58 6.55 14.82
CA LEU A 10 -3.55 7.59 14.82
C LEU A 10 -2.16 7.02 14.47
N SER A 11 -1.81 5.86 15.00
CA SER A 11 -0.57 5.17 14.64
C SER A 11 -0.52 4.85 13.13
N ALA A 12 -1.62 4.35 12.56
CA ALA A 12 -1.72 4.10 11.12
C ALA A 12 -1.55 5.39 10.31
N ALA A 13 -2.15 6.50 10.74
CA ALA A 13 -2.01 7.80 10.08
C ALA A 13 -0.56 8.31 10.08
N ILE A 14 0.15 8.18 11.22
CA ILE A 14 1.57 8.57 11.34
C ILE A 14 2.45 7.70 10.44
N LEU A 15 2.27 6.38 10.47
CA LEU A 15 3.02 5.46 9.61
C LEU A 15 2.80 5.77 8.13
N HIS A 16 1.55 6.04 7.74
CA HIS A 16 1.21 6.41 6.37
C HIS A 16 1.83 7.75 5.95
N ALA A 17 1.82 8.76 6.83
CA ALA A 17 2.48 10.03 6.57
C ALA A 17 4.00 9.86 6.41
N GLY A 18 4.63 9.05 7.28
CA GLY A 18 6.04 8.70 7.20
C GLY A 18 6.38 7.99 5.89
N TRP A 19 5.57 7.01 5.48
CA TRP A 19 5.73 6.31 4.20
C TRP A 19 5.75 7.29 3.01
N ASN A 20 4.79 8.22 2.96
CA ASN A 20 4.74 9.22 1.88
C ASN A 20 5.92 10.20 1.91
N ALA A 21 6.41 10.56 3.10
CA ALA A 21 7.58 11.41 3.24
C ALA A 21 8.83 10.74 2.67
N PHE A 22 9.10 9.48 3.04
CA PHE A 22 10.24 8.70 2.52
C PHE A 22 10.18 8.53 1.01
N LEU A 23 9.00 8.21 0.47
CA LEU A 23 8.80 8.05 -0.97
C LEU A 23 9.14 9.33 -1.75
N ARG A 24 8.88 10.50 -1.16
CA ARG A 24 9.12 11.80 -1.79
C ARG A 24 10.60 12.20 -1.79
N THR A 25 11.36 11.79 -0.78
CA THR A 25 12.76 12.21 -0.59
C THR A 25 13.80 11.34 -1.31
N GLY A 26 13.42 10.17 -1.84
CA GLY A 26 14.34 9.26 -2.51
C GLY A 26 14.72 9.70 -3.93
N ALA A 27 16.02 9.70 -4.25
CA ALA A 27 16.53 9.94 -5.60
C ALA A 27 16.11 8.83 -6.58
N ASP A 28 16.10 7.57 -6.13
CA ASP A 28 15.54 6.42 -6.84
C ASP A 28 14.25 5.95 -6.15
N ARG A 29 13.11 6.32 -6.76
CA ARG A 29 11.77 5.98 -6.26
C ARG A 29 11.47 4.48 -6.38
N LEU A 30 12.01 3.80 -7.38
CA LEU A 30 11.79 2.36 -7.55
C LEU A 30 12.50 1.60 -6.44
N TRP A 31 13.77 1.95 -6.18
CA TRP A 31 14.54 1.38 -5.09
C TRP A 31 13.86 1.63 -3.73
N THR A 32 13.42 2.87 -3.51
CA THR A 32 12.72 3.25 -2.27
C THR A 32 11.47 2.40 -2.04
N VAL A 33 10.57 2.29 -3.03
CA VAL A 33 9.36 1.45 -2.94
C VAL A 33 9.71 -0.03 -2.74
N THR A 34 10.76 -0.52 -3.40
CA THR A 34 11.20 -1.92 -3.29
C THR A 34 11.67 -2.25 -1.89
N VAL A 35 12.56 -1.43 -1.31
CA VAL A 35 13.06 -1.61 0.06
C VAL A 35 11.92 -1.56 1.06
N MET A 36 11.04 -0.55 0.94
CA MET A 36 9.90 -0.41 1.85
C MET A 36 8.92 -1.58 1.77
N SER A 37 8.71 -2.13 0.56
CA SER A 37 7.89 -3.33 0.35
C SER A 37 8.53 -4.55 0.99
N PHE A 38 9.85 -4.74 0.83
CA PHE A 38 10.59 -5.83 1.48
C PHE A 38 10.53 -5.75 3.01
N SER A 39 10.73 -4.55 3.59
CA SER A 39 10.60 -4.35 5.03
C SER A 39 9.20 -4.68 5.54
N SER A 40 8.16 -4.31 4.79
CA SER A 40 6.77 -4.63 5.13
C SER A 40 6.50 -6.14 5.04
N THR A 41 7.04 -6.82 4.02
CA THR A 41 6.95 -8.27 3.89
C THR A 41 7.65 -9.00 5.03
N ALA A 42 8.82 -8.53 5.46
CA ALA A 42 9.53 -9.12 6.60
C ALA A 42 8.71 -9.03 7.89
N ALA A 43 8.08 -7.87 8.16
CA ALA A 43 7.17 -7.70 9.29
C ALA A 43 5.93 -8.61 9.16
N ALA A 44 5.37 -8.74 7.96
CA ALA A 44 4.23 -9.62 7.71
C ALA A 44 4.56 -11.11 7.92
N ILE A 45 5.75 -11.56 7.50
CA ILE A 45 6.22 -12.94 7.74
C ILE A 45 6.35 -13.21 9.24
N LEU A 46 6.91 -12.27 10.01
CA LEU A 46 7.01 -12.43 11.46
C LEU A 46 5.63 -12.64 12.09
N LEU A 47 4.64 -11.82 11.70
CA LEU A 47 3.26 -11.98 12.17
C LEU A 47 2.62 -13.29 11.70
N ALA A 48 2.90 -13.72 10.48
CA ALA A 48 2.41 -14.98 9.92
C ALA A 48 2.97 -16.22 10.63
N VAL A 49 4.17 -16.14 11.21
CA VAL A 49 4.74 -17.22 12.05
C VAL A 49 4.11 -17.24 13.44
N LEU A 50 3.71 -16.08 13.97
CA LEU A 50 3.08 -15.95 15.30
C LEU A 50 1.58 -16.27 15.31
N HIS A 51 0.94 -16.37 14.15
CA HIS A 51 -0.49 -16.59 14.00
C HIS A 51 -0.80 -17.77 13.07
N PRO A 52 -1.97 -18.41 13.20
CA PRO A 52 -2.37 -19.46 12.27
C PRO A 52 -2.45 -18.92 10.84
N LEU A 53 -1.90 -19.70 9.90
CA LEU A 53 -1.94 -19.37 8.48
C LEU A 53 -3.39 -19.31 7.97
N PRO A 54 -3.64 -18.48 6.93
CA PRO A 54 -4.96 -18.39 6.33
C PRO A 54 -5.38 -19.72 5.71
N ALA A 55 -6.70 -19.94 5.65
CA ALA A 55 -7.29 -21.14 5.05
C ALA A 55 -6.76 -21.35 3.62
N VAL A 56 -6.62 -22.62 3.19
CA VAL A 56 -6.11 -22.98 1.86
C VAL A 56 -6.88 -22.28 0.73
N ALA A 57 -8.19 -22.13 0.89
CA ALA A 57 -9.06 -21.44 -0.08
C ALA A 57 -8.77 -19.93 -0.23
N ALA A 58 -8.07 -19.30 0.73
CA ALA A 58 -7.75 -17.88 0.68
C ALA A 58 -6.50 -17.57 -0.16
N TRP A 59 -5.65 -18.57 -0.44
CA TRP A 59 -4.37 -18.37 -1.13
C TRP A 59 -4.48 -17.77 -2.54
N PRO A 60 -5.47 -18.13 -3.38
CA PRO A 60 -5.68 -17.46 -4.66
C PRO A 60 -5.91 -15.95 -4.50
N TYR A 61 -6.65 -15.53 -3.48
CA TYR A 61 -6.91 -14.11 -3.20
C TYR A 61 -5.68 -13.40 -2.65
N VAL A 62 -4.88 -14.07 -1.81
CA VAL A 62 -3.60 -13.54 -1.33
C VAL A 62 -2.65 -13.31 -2.49
N ALA A 63 -2.52 -14.29 -3.40
CA ALA A 63 -1.68 -14.18 -4.58
C ALA A 63 -2.15 -13.07 -5.53
N LEU A 64 -3.46 -12.98 -5.79
CA LEU A 64 -4.03 -11.91 -6.61
C LEU A 64 -3.80 -10.53 -5.98
N SER A 65 -4.03 -10.39 -4.68
CA SER A 65 -3.78 -9.14 -3.96
C SER A 65 -2.32 -8.74 -4.02
N ALA A 66 -1.39 -9.68 -3.83
CA ALA A 66 0.04 -9.42 -3.92
C ALA A 66 0.43 -8.95 -5.34
N PHE A 67 -0.09 -9.62 -6.38
CA PHE A 67 0.15 -9.24 -7.76
C PHE A 67 -0.37 -7.83 -8.08
N LEU A 68 -1.61 -7.53 -7.69
CA LEU A 68 -2.21 -6.20 -7.86
C LEU A 68 -1.43 -5.12 -7.10
N GLN A 69 -0.94 -5.43 -5.90
CA GLN A 69 -0.16 -4.49 -5.09
C GLN A 69 1.20 -4.18 -5.71
N VAL A 70 1.88 -5.18 -6.27
CA VAL A 70 3.13 -4.99 -7.01
C VAL A 70 2.88 -4.17 -8.27
N GLY A 71 1.84 -4.51 -9.03
CA GLY A 71 1.42 -3.74 -10.21
C GLY A 71 1.16 -2.27 -9.87
N TYR A 72 0.39 -2.00 -8.81
CA TYR A 72 0.15 -0.66 -8.30
C TYR A 72 1.45 0.07 -7.98
N SER A 73 2.38 -0.58 -7.28
CA SER A 73 3.66 0.00 -6.89
C SER A 73 4.51 0.39 -8.10
N VAL A 74 4.56 -0.46 -9.12
CA VAL A 74 5.27 -0.19 -10.39
C VAL A 74 4.62 0.96 -11.16
N PHE A 75 3.30 0.94 -11.32
CA PHE A 75 2.56 2.03 -11.99
C PHE A 75 2.70 3.35 -11.25
N LEU A 76 2.72 3.34 -9.93
CA LEU A 76 2.92 4.52 -9.10
C LEU A 76 4.30 5.14 -9.34
N VAL A 77 5.35 4.33 -9.35
CA VAL A 77 6.71 4.80 -9.67
C VAL A 77 6.77 5.33 -11.10
N ALA A 78 6.16 4.64 -12.06
CA ALA A 78 6.12 5.08 -13.46
C ALA A 78 5.39 6.41 -13.62
N ALA A 79 4.23 6.59 -12.99
CA ALA A 79 3.46 7.83 -13.02
C ALA A 79 4.25 9.00 -12.43
N TYR A 80 4.94 8.77 -11.31
CA TYR A 80 5.80 9.77 -10.70
C TYR A 80 7.05 10.11 -11.52
N ARG A 81 7.53 9.22 -12.38
CA ARG A 81 8.64 9.52 -13.30
C ARG A 81 8.23 10.40 -14.48
N HIS A 82 6.99 10.30 -14.93
CA HIS A 82 6.51 10.96 -16.15
C HIS A 82 5.64 12.20 -15.90
N GLY A 83 5.23 12.46 -14.65
CA GLY A 83 4.40 13.62 -14.31
C GLY A 83 4.84 14.30 -13.03
N GLU A 84 4.58 15.60 -12.95
CA GLU A 84 4.82 16.36 -11.73
C GLU A 84 3.92 15.85 -10.60
N LEU A 85 4.49 15.74 -9.40
CA LEU A 85 3.79 15.28 -8.20
C LEU A 85 2.47 16.01 -7.96
N GLY A 86 2.39 17.29 -8.33
CA GLY A 86 1.20 18.12 -8.17
C GLY A 86 -0.01 17.72 -9.04
N GLN A 87 0.22 17.05 -10.19
CA GLN A 87 -0.86 16.61 -11.08
C GLN A 87 -1.17 15.12 -10.97
N VAL A 88 -0.14 14.29 -10.82
CA VAL A 88 -0.29 12.83 -10.72
C VAL A 88 -1.00 12.44 -9.43
N TYR A 89 -0.67 13.10 -8.32
CA TYR A 89 -1.18 12.73 -7.00
C TYR A 89 -2.71 12.89 -6.87
N PRO A 90 -3.34 14.02 -7.29
CA PRO A 90 -4.80 14.15 -7.28
C PRO A 90 -5.52 13.13 -8.17
N ILE A 91 -4.98 12.82 -9.35
CA ILE A 91 -5.60 11.87 -10.29
C ILE A 91 -5.58 10.46 -9.71
N VAL A 92 -4.44 10.02 -9.19
CA VAL A 92 -4.30 8.67 -8.59
C VAL A 92 -5.20 8.56 -7.35
N ARG A 93 -5.23 9.57 -6.49
CA ARG A 93 -6.07 9.55 -5.27
C ARG A 93 -7.56 9.67 -5.57
N GLY A 94 -7.96 10.42 -6.59
CA GLY A 94 -9.36 10.65 -6.96
C GLY A 94 -9.99 9.51 -7.77
N SER A 95 -9.19 8.75 -8.52
CA SER A 95 -9.68 7.62 -9.33
C SER A 95 -9.95 6.37 -8.49
N VAL A 96 -9.17 6.13 -7.43
CA VAL A 96 -9.33 4.93 -6.57
C VAL A 96 -10.73 4.83 -5.95
N PRO A 97 -11.31 5.87 -5.31
CA PRO A 97 -12.67 5.79 -4.77
C PRO A 97 -13.73 5.48 -5.84
N LEU A 98 -13.60 6.04 -7.04
CA LEU A 98 -14.54 5.78 -8.14
C LEU A 98 -14.44 4.33 -8.62
N LEU A 99 -13.23 3.81 -8.79
CA LEU A 99 -13.00 2.42 -9.20
C LEU A 99 -13.47 1.43 -8.13
N VAL A 100 -13.22 1.72 -6.85
CA VAL A 100 -13.69 0.89 -5.73
C VAL A 100 -15.21 0.91 -5.63
N ALA A 101 -15.84 2.09 -5.80
CA ALA A 101 -17.30 2.20 -5.80
C ALA A 101 -17.94 1.42 -6.96
N LEU A 102 -17.37 1.52 -8.16
CA LEU A 102 -17.84 0.76 -9.33
C LEU A 102 -17.64 -0.75 -9.13
N GLY A 103 -16.47 -1.17 -8.65
CA GLY A 103 -16.18 -2.58 -8.40
C GLY A 103 -17.00 -3.18 -7.25
N GLY A 104 -17.39 -2.39 -6.25
CA GLY A 104 -18.30 -2.82 -5.19
C GLY A 104 -19.78 -2.82 -5.59
N PHE A 105 -20.13 -2.16 -6.69
CA PHE A 105 -21.48 -2.14 -7.24
C PHE A 105 -21.76 -3.34 -8.17
N LEU A 106 -20.74 -3.82 -8.88
CA LEU A 106 -20.80 -4.99 -9.77
C LEU A 106 -20.78 -6.30 -9.00
#